data_AF-A0A1G1MBZ3-F1
#
_entry.id   AF-A0A1G1MBZ3-F1
#
_cell.length_a   1.000
_cell.length_b   1.000
_cell.length_c   1.000
_cell.angle_alpha   90.00
_cell.angle_beta   90.00
_cell.angle_gamma   90.00
#
_symmetry.space_group_name_H-M   'P 1'
#
loop_
_entity.id
_entity.type
_entity.pdbx_description
1 polymer ?
#
loop_
_entity_poly.entity_id
_entity_poly.type
_entity_poly.pdbx_seq_one_letter_code
_entity_poly.pdbx_strand_id
1 'polypeptide(L)' 'MAQKLLKVGIKRQKGYLYYVDKKGDVSCAKMARGKKKGGNPKKVAKCGIERKKGYLYFIDKKGDISCAKMKRGGKRKKKR' A
#
# COMPACT_ATOMS: atom_id res chain seq x y z
N MET A 1 14.02 -6.80 4.86
CA MET A 1 13.13 -6.77 6.03
C MET A 1 12.20 -5.58 5.90
N ALA A 2 10.95 -5.72 6.30
CA ALA A 2 10.03 -4.60 6.43
C ALA A 2 10.04 -4.12 7.89
N GLN A 3 10.02 -2.81 8.10
CA GLN A 3 9.89 -2.19 9.41
C GLN A 3 8.47 -1.68 9.59
N LYS A 4 7.88 -1.92 10.76
CA LYS A 4 6.60 -1.34 11.13
C LYS A 4 6.82 0.11 11.57
N LEU A 5 6.07 1.02 10.98
CA LEU A 5 6.13 2.45 11.30
C LEU A 5 5.04 2.85 12.28
N LEU A 6 3.79 2.47 11.96
CA LEU A 6 2.63 2.93 12.71
C LEU A 6 1.61 1.81 12.86
N LYS A 7 1.08 1.64 14.06
CA LYS A 7 -0.04 0.74 14.35
C LYS A 7 -1.35 1.48 14.06
N VAL A 8 -2.14 0.97 13.13
CA VAL A 8 -3.42 1.58 12.72
C VAL A 8 -4.58 0.58 12.86
N GLY A 9 -4.31 -0.72 12.73
CA GLY A 9 -5.34 -1.74 12.94
C GLY A 9 -6.44 -1.74 11.87
N ILE A 10 -6.11 -1.45 10.61
CA ILE A 10 -7.09 -1.36 9.53
C ILE A 10 -7.65 -2.74 9.18
N LYS A 11 -8.96 -2.89 9.32
CA LYS A 11 -9.69 -4.08 8.86
C LYS A 11 -9.90 -4.02 7.35
N ARG A 12 -9.29 -4.96 6.61
CA ARG A 12 -9.40 -5.05 5.15
C ARG A 12 -10.71 -5.70 4.74
N GLN A 13 -11.52 -4.99 3.97
CA GLN A 13 -12.74 -5.54 3.37
C GLN A 13 -12.44 -6.23 2.04
N LYS A 14 -13.10 -7.38 1.80
CA LYS A 14 -13.03 -8.08 0.52
C LYS A 14 -13.50 -7.15 -0.60
N GLY A 15 -12.75 -7.08 -1.70
CA GLY A 15 -13.08 -6.24 -2.85
C GLY A 15 -12.51 -4.81 -2.79
N TYR A 16 -11.82 -4.42 -1.71
CA TYR A 16 -11.18 -3.13 -1.59
C TYR A 16 -9.65 -3.25 -1.55
N LEU A 17 -8.98 -2.29 -2.20
CA LEU A 17 -7.54 -2.08 -2.12
C LEU A 17 -7.29 -1.02 -1.06
N TYR A 18 -6.40 -1.33 -0.12
CA TYR A 18 -5.94 -0.38 0.89
C TYR A 18 -4.47 -0.05 0.62
N TYR A 19 -4.15 1.24 0.62
CA TYR A 19 -2.82 1.74 0.27
C TYR A 19 -2.50 3.06 0.97
N VAL A 20 -1.22 3.41 1.00
CA VAL A 20 -0.72 4.69 1.50
C VAL A 20 -0.72 5.70 0.35
N ASP A 21 -1.43 6.81 0.52
CA ASP A 21 -1.57 7.86 -0.47
C ASP A 21 -0.30 8.73 -0.58
N LYS A 22 -0.34 9.75 -1.46
CA LYS A 22 0.80 10.67 -1.64
C LYS A 22 1.05 11.57 -0.44
N LYS A 23 0.02 11.80 0.39
CA LYS A 23 0.09 12.62 1.61
C LYS A 23 0.56 11.82 2.83
N GLY A 24 0.78 10.51 2.68
CA GLY A 24 1.19 9.64 3.79
C GLY A 24 0.04 9.10 4.62
N ASP A 25 -1.19 9.23 4.13
CA ASP A 25 -2.40 8.76 4.79
C ASP A 25 -2.86 7.42 4.21
N VAL A 26 -3.69 6.68 4.96
CA VAL A 26 -4.28 5.45 4.44
C VAL A 26 -5.59 5.73 3.75
N SER A 27 -5.68 5.27 2.51
CA SER A 27 -6.89 5.32 1.70
C SER A 27 -7.31 3.92 1.26
N CYS A 28 -8.61 3.74 1.01
CA CYS A 28 -9.18 2.55 0.40
C CYS A 28 -9.92 2.91 -0.89
N ALA A 29 -9.89 2.00 -1.87
CA ALA A 29 -10.64 2.13 -3.11
C ALA A 29 -11.20 0.76 -3.51
N LYS A 30 -12.39 0.75 -4.13
CA LYS A 30 -12.96 -0.50 -4.65
C LYS A 30 -12.08 -0.98 -5.82
N MET A 31 -11.66 -2.23 -5.78
CA MET A 31 -10.78 -2.79 -6.81
C MET A 31 -11.52 -2.91 -8.15
N ALA A 32 -10.87 -2.46 -9.22
CA ALA A 32 -11.28 -2.82 -10.57
C ALA A 32 -11.03 -4.33 -10.78
N ARG A 33 -11.99 -5.03 -11.37
CA ARG A 33 -11.87 -6.47 -11.70
C ARG A 33 -12.54 -6.75 -13.03
N GLY A 34 -11.77 -7.28 -13.99
CA GLY A 34 -12.25 -7.54 -15.35
C GLY A 34 -12.84 -6.26 -15.97
N LYS A 35 -14.09 -6.33 -16.42
CA LYS A 35 -14.82 -5.19 -17.00
C LYS A 35 -15.37 -4.19 -15.95
N LYS A 36 -15.29 -4.49 -14.65
CA LYS A 36 -15.82 -3.61 -13.59
C LYS A 36 -14.80 -2.53 -13.22
N LYS A 37 -15.21 -1.26 -13.35
CA LYS A 37 -14.40 -0.10 -12.95
C LYS A 37 -14.14 -0.09 -11.44
N GLY A 38 -12.98 0.44 -11.05
CA GLY A 38 -12.66 0.70 -9.66
C GLY A 38 -13.52 1.82 -9.08
N GLY A 39 -13.55 1.92 -7.76
CA GLY A 39 -14.27 2.99 -7.05
C GLY A 39 -13.36 4.17 -6.71
N ASN A 40 -13.99 5.29 -6.36
CA ASN A 40 -13.27 6.47 -5.89
C ASN A 40 -12.53 6.18 -4.58
N PRO A 41 -11.32 6.73 -4.42
CA PRO A 41 -10.54 6.56 -3.19
C PRO A 41 -11.22 7.30 -2.03
N LYS A 42 -11.31 6.64 -0.89
CA LYS A 42 -11.78 7.18 0.38
C LYS A 42 -10.67 7.12 1.41
N LYS A 43 -10.46 8.21 2.14
CA LYS A 43 -9.48 8.25 3.23
C LYS A 43 -10.05 7.50 4.43
N VAL A 44 -9.26 6.57 4.97
CA VAL A 44 -9.64 5.73 6.12
C VAL A 44 -8.97 6.21 7.39
N ALA A 45 -7.71 6.60 7.31
CA ALA A 45 -6.95 7.09 8.45
C ALA A 45 -5.97 8.18 8.02
N LYS A 46 -5.89 9.25 8.81
CA LYS A 46 -4.83 10.25 8.69
C LYS A 46 -3.64 9.76 9.52
N CYS A 47 -2.50 9.56 8.87
CA CYS A 47 -1.29 9.03 9.50
C CYS A 47 -0.09 9.96 9.34
N GLY A 48 -0.09 10.84 8.33
CA GLY A 48 0.97 11.84 8.15
C GLY A 48 2.36 11.23 7.90
N ILE A 49 2.45 10.08 7.23
CA ILE A 49 3.73 9.40 7.07
C ILE A 49 4.60 10.07 6.01
N GLU A 50 5.82 10.40 6.39
CA GLU A 50 6.82 10.86 5.43
C GLU A 50 7.35 9.72 4.55
N ARG A 51 7.13 9.87 3.25
CA ARG A 51 7.56 8.89 2.25
C ARG A 51 8.99 9.20 1.81
N LYS A 52 9.93 8.35 2.21
CA LYS A 52 11.33 8.42 1.82
C LYS A 52 11.54 7.78 0.44
N LYS A 53 12.35 8.44 -0.40
CA LYS A 53 12.74 7.92 -1.71
C LYS A 53 13.45 6.58 -1.55
N GLY A 54 13.08 5.60 -2.37
CA GLY A 54 13.66 4.25 -2.30
C GLY A 54 13.02 3.30 -1.28
N TYR A 55 11.93 3.72 -0.61
CA TYR A 55 11.16 2.87 0.29
C TYR A 55 9.73 2.67 -0.21
N LEU A 56 9.25 1.43 -0.13
CA LEU A 56 7.87 1.06 -0.38
C LEU A 56 7.10 1.13 0.94
N TYR A 57 5.97 1.80 0.93
CA TYR A 57 5.06 1.92 2.07
C TYR A 57 3.79 1.14 1.77
N PHE A 58 3.41 0.26 2.67
CA PHE A 58 2.27 -0.62 2.48
C PHE A 58 1.62 -0.99 3.81
N ILE A 59 0.43 -1.56 3.72
CA ILE A 59 -0.34 -2.04 4.87
C ILE A 59 -0.09 -3.54 5.00
N ASP A 60 0.38 -3.95 6.17
CA ASP A 60 0.70 -5.33 6.48
C ASP A 60 -0.56 -6.19 6.70
N LYS A 61 -0.38 -7.48 6.99
CA LYS A 61 -1.49 -8.41 7.25
C LYS A 61 -2.27 -8.07 8.53
N LYS A 62 -1.66 -7.35 9.47
CA LYS A 62 -2.29 -6.91 10.73
C LYS A 62 -3.04 -5.58 10.57
N GLY A 63 -2.97 -4.95 9.40
CA GLY A 63 -3.61 -3.68 9.13
C GLY A 63 -2.77 -2.47 9.57
N ASP A 64 -1.48 -2.68 9.81
CA ASP A 64 -0.54 -1.65 10.24
C ASP A 64 0.31 -1.17 9.07
N ILE A 65 0.88 0.03 9.19
CA ILE A 65 1.69 0.62 8.13
C ILE A 65 3.15 0.22 8.33
N SER A 66 3.70 -0.38 7.29
CA SER A 66 5.08 -0.83 7.25
C SER A 66 5.81 -0.26 6.04
N CYS A 67 7.12 -0.10 6.17
CA CYS A 67 8.00 0.27 5.07
C CYS A 67 9.04 -0.81 4.78
N ALA A 68 9.45 -0.92 3.53
CA ALA A 68 10.56 -1.78 3.13
C ALA A 68 11.40 -1.08 2.07
N LYS A 69 12.72 -1.26 2.11
CA LYS A 69 13.60 -0.75 1.06
C LYS A 69 13.22 -1.39 -0.28
N MET A 70 12.88 -0.57 -1.27
CA MET A 70 12.54 -1.05 -2.61
C MET A 70 13.78 -1.69 -3.24
N LYS A 71 13.72 -3.00 -3.47
CA LYS A 71 14.61 -3.62 -4.44
C LYS A 71 14.03 -3.34 -5.82
N ARG A 72 14.50 -2.29 -6.50
CA ARG A 72 14.21 -2.10 -7.93
C ARG A 72 14.73 -3.34 -8.66
N GLY A 73 13.84 -4.04 -9.36
CA GLY A 73 14.13 -5.33 -9.98
C GLY A 73 15.36 -5.26 -10.88
N GLY A 74 16.25 -6.25 -10.71
CA GLY A 74 17.45 -6.43 -11.51
C GLY A 74 17.16 -6.80 -12.96
N LYS A 75 18.24 -6.82 -13.77
CA LYS A 75 18.28 -7.17 -15.19
C LYS A 75 17.25 -8.26 -15.54
N ARG A 76 16.44 -8.00 -16.57
CA ARG A 76 15.54 -8.98 -17.23
C ARG A 76 16.29 -10.32 -17.33
N LYS A 77 15.89 -11.34 -16.56
CA LYS A 77 16.46 -12.67 -16.75
C LYS A 77 16.05 -13.14 -18.15
N LYS A 78 17.04 -13.34 -19.03
CA LYS A 78 16.84 -13.90 -20.37
C LYS A 78 16.15 -15.25 -20.18
N LYS A 79 15.02 -15.47 -20.87
CA LYS A 79 14.42 -16.81 -20.93
C LYS A 79 15.45 -17.74 -21.58
N ARG A 80 15.76 -18.86 -20.94
CA ARG A 80 16.37 -20.01 -21.62
C ARG A 80 15.28 -20.75 -22.38
#